data_AF-A0A537GYZ3-F1
#
_entry.id   AF-A0A537GYZ3-F1
#
_cell.length_a   1.000
_cell.length_b   1.000
_cell.length_c   1.000
_cell.angle_alpha   90.00
_cell.angle_beta   90.00
_cell.angle_gamma   90.00
#
_symmetry.space_group_name_H-M   'P 1'
#
loop_
_entity.id
_entity.type
_entity.pdbx_description
1 polymer ?
#
loop_
_entity_poly.entity_id
_entity_poly.type
_entity_poly.pdbx_seq_one_letter_code
_entity_poly.pdbx_strand_id
1 'polypeptide(L)'
;MARISQMAGKDFSAAMTYHEATKHSEVSIGASAHYLDWDNKPAQFKEYKNLASIALPRNFPRPEKNSIKAIKGEKKDADVKKIDIGVLSELLFFSAGLTRKMRFGKEVYYMRAASATGALYPIELYVISGRIPGLEAGVYHFNPLHFSLVKLREGDYRAALDYAGSSDSLFAPLTLAFTSLAWRNAWKYEARSYRHWFWDSGVIVANLLATSNSAGIAAKAILGFADSEIDQLLSLEAKKEATVALAVVGIDHNPKALRLRQPIPSLALEINPLSREEVDYPLI
;
A
#
# COMPACT_ATOMS: atom_id res chain seq x y z
N MET A 1 -23.60 20.00 -2.43
CA MET A 1 -24.32 20.28 -3.69
C MET A 1 -23.40 20.33 -4.93
N ALA A 2 -22.14 20.79 -4.86
CA ALA A 2 -21.26 20.88 -6.04
C ALA A 2 -20.64 19.55 -6.57
N ARG A 3 -20.64 18.44 -5.81
CA ARG A 3 -20.01 17.17 -6.23
C ARG A 3 -20.91 16.25 -7.08
N ILE A 4 -22.23 16.37 -6.99
CA ILE A 4 -23.16 15.51 -7.75
C ILE A 4 -23.17 15.88 -9.24
N SER A 5 -22.89 17.15 -9.57
CA SER A 5 -22.80 17.64 -10.95
C SER A 5 -21.60 17.10 -11.75
N GLN A 6 -20.57 16.55 -11.10
CA GLN A 6 -19.38 16.00 -11.77
C GLN A 6 -19.52 14.53 -12.22
N MET A 7 -20.64 13.87 -11.88
CA MET A 7 -20.92 12.49 -12.31
C MET A 7 -21.79 12.40 -13.57
N ALA A 8 -22.43 13.51 -13.97
CA ALA A 8 -23.20 13.57 -15.20
C ALA A 8 -22.26 13.46 -16.42
N GLY A 9 -22.32 12.34 -17.15
CA GLY A 9 -21.53 12.09 -18.35
C GLY A 9 -20.35 11.12 -18.20
N LYS A 10 -20.13 10.51 -17.02
CA LYS A 10 -19.15 9.42 -16.87
C LYS A 10 -19.77 8.08 -17.24
N ASP A 11 -19.07 7.31 -18.06
CA ASP A 11 -19.43 5.93 -18.36
C ASP A 11 -19.05 5.01 -17.19
N PHE A 12 -20.06 4.39 -16.58
CA PHE A 12 -19.90 3.42 -15.50
C PHE A 12 -20.06 1.96 -15.98
N SER A 13 -20.23 1.75 -17.30
CA SER A 13 -20.49 0.44 -17.90
C SER A 13 -19.42 -0.57 -17.50
N ALA A 14 -18.14 -0.23 -17.60
CA ALA A 14 -17.03 -1.12 -17.26
C ALA A 14 -17.07 -1.56 -15.78
N ALA A 15 -17.33 -0.63 -14.86
CA ALA A 15 -17.43 -0.95 -13.43
C ALA A 15 -18.65 -1.84 -13.14
N MET A 16 -19.78 -1.59 -13.80
CA MET A 16 -20.98 -2.42 -13.65
C MET A 16 -20.78 -3.81 -14.27
N THR A 17 -20.20 -3.90 -15.46
CA THR A 17 -19.86 -5.16 -16.13
C THR A 17 -18.92 -6.00 -15.27
N TYR A 18 -17.84 -5.40 -14.75
CA TYR A 18 -16.96 -6.05 -13.79
C TYR A 18 -17.72 -6.51 -12.54
N HIS A 19 -18.59 -5.64 -12.01
CA HIS A 19 -19.37 -5.93 -10.82
C HIS A 19 -20.34 -7.09 -11.04
N GLU A 20 -21.03 -7.19 -12.16
CA GLU A 20 -21.90 -8.33 -12.45
C GLU A 20 -21.09 -9.61 -12.72
N ALA A 21 -20.03 -9.51 -13.53
CA ALA A 21 -19.21 -10.66 -13.93
C ALA A 21 -18.50 -11.37 -12.77
N THR A 22 -18.23 -10.65 -11.67
CA THR A 22 -17.48 -11.19 -10.53
C THR A 22 -18.34 -11.46 -9.30
N LYS A 23 -19.67 -11.32 -9.36
CA LYS A 23 -20.57 -11.73 -8.27
C LYS A 23 -20.61 -13.24 -8.10
N HIS A 24 -21.03 -13.68 -6.91
CA HIS A 24 -21.36 -15.07 -6.66
C HIS A 24 -22.88 -15.21 -6.54
N SER A 25 -23.40 -16.25 -7.18
CA SER A 25 -24.70 -16.88 -6.93
C SER A 25 -24.49 -18.32 -6.46
N GLU A 26 -25.50 -18.91 -5.81
CA GLU A 26 -25.47 -20.34 -5.41
C GLU A 26 -25.11 -21.23 -6.61
N VAL A 27 -25.70 -20.95 -7.78
CA VAL A 27 -25.40 -21.66 -9.04
C VAL A 27 -23.93 -21.50 -9.43
N SER A 28 -23.39 -20.27 -9.42
CA SER A 28 -21.99 -20.05 -9.82
C SER A 28 -20.98 -20.73 -8.88
N ILE A 29 -21.30 -20.78 -7.58
CA ILE A 29 -20.44 -21.43 -6.58
C ILE A 29 -20.53 -22.95 -6.75
N GLY A 30 -21.74 -23.48 -6.91
CA GLY A 30 -21.97 -24.92 -7.07
C GLY A 30 -21.45 -25.48 -8.42
N ALA A 31 -21.42 -24.65 -9.46
CA ALA A 31 -20.93 -25.03 -10.79
C ALA A 31 -19.43 -24.76 -11.00
N SER A 32 -18.75 -24.09 -10.06
CA SER A 32 -17.34 -23.74 -10.22
C SER A 32 -16.46 -25.00 -10.17
N ALA A 33 -15.72 -25.24 -11.25
CA ALA A 33 -14.67 -26.26 -11.32
C ALA A 33 -13.29 -25.72 -10.92
N HIS A 34 -13.22 -24.48 -10.43
CA HIS A 34 -11.95 -23.86 -10.06
C HIS A 34 -11.26 -24.64 -8.93
N TYR A 35 -10.00 -24.97 -9.14
CA TYR A 35 -9.14 -25.61 -8.15
C TYR A 35 -7.85 -24.81 -8.00
N LEU A 36 -7.23 -24.91 -6.83
CA LEU A 36 -5.98 -24.21 -6.54
C LEU A 36 -4.79 -25.04 -7.01
N ASP A 37 -4.00 -24.48 -7.92
CA ASP A 37 -2.69 -25.00 -8.27
C ASP A 37 -1.69 -24.63 -7.17
N TRP A 38 -1.55 -25.50 -6.17
CA TRP A 38 -0.67 -25.29 -5.02
C TRP A 38 0.82 -25.25 -5.39
N ASP A 39 1.22 -25.91 -6.48
CA ASP A 39 2.61 -25.91 -6.93
C ASP A 39 2.99 -24.56 -7.57
N ASN A 40 1.99 -23.80 -8.03
CA ASN A 40 2.16 -22.45 -8.59
C ASN A 40 1.73 -21.33 -7.62
N LYS A 41 1.59 -21.64 -6.33
CA LYS A 41 1.20 -20.66 -5.29
C LYS A 41 2.20 -19.50 -5.21
N PRO A 42 1.74 -18.23 -5.24
CA PRO A 42 2.59 -17.06 -5.13
C PRO A 42 3.42 -16.98 -3.85
N ALA A 43 4.63 -16.47 -3.99
CA ALA A 43 5.49 -16.09 -2.89
C ALA A 43 4.80 -15.08 -1.97
N GLN A 44 4.96 -15.27 -0.67
CA GLN A 44 4.32 -14.44 0.37
C GLN A 44 4.88 -13.02 0.47
N PHE A 45 6.01 -12.75 -0.20
CA PHE A 45 6.75 -11.50 -0.13
C PHE A 45 7.26 -11.09 -1.52
N LYS A 46 7.25 -9.79 -1.79
CA LYS A 46 7.98 -9.19 -2.91
C LYS A 46 9.40 -8.90 -2.44
N GLU A 47 10.39 -9.42 -3.15
CA GLU A 47 11.79 -9.24 -2.81
C GLU A 47 12.56 -8.71 -4.02
N TYR A 48 13.10 -7.50 -3.88
CA TYR A 48 13.97 -6.92 -4.88
C TYR A 48 15.37 -7.51 -4.81
N LYS A 49 15.99 -7.74 -5.96
CA LYS A 49 17.37 -8.21 -6.09
C LYS A 49 18.34 -7.04 -6.14
N ASN A 50 19.52 -7.21 -5.56
CA ASN A 50 20.67 -6.31 -5.71
C ASN A 50 20.42 -4.83 -5.31
N LEU A 51 19.43 -4.55 -4.45
CA LEU A 51 19.16 -3.21 -3.94
C LEU A 51 19.57 -3.06 -2.47
N ALA A 52 20.03 -1.86 -2.12
CA ALA A 52 20.36 -1.52 -0.75
C ALA A 52 19.11 -1.52 0.13
N SER A 53 19.22 -2.09 1.33
CA SER A 53 18.16 -2.14 2.32
C SER A 53 18.58 -1.50 3.64
N ILE A 54 17.66 -0.78 4.26
CA ILE A 54 17.84 -0.11 5.55
C ILE A 54 16.97 -0.85 6.57
N ALA A 55 17.60 -1.45 7.58
CA ALA A 55 16.85 -2.12 8.66
C ALA A 55 16.04 -1.10 9.46
N LEU A 56 14.77 -1.41 9.73
CA LEU A 56 13.93 -0.58 10.57
C LEU A 56 14.16 -0.94 12.05
N PRO A 57 14.25 0.05 12.96
CA PRO A 57 14.35 -0.22 14.39
C PRO A 57 13.13 -1.01 14.86
N ARG A 58 13.33 -2.11 15.59
CA ARG A 58 12.24 -2.91 16.17
C ARG A 58 11.80 -2.42 17.55
N ASN A 59 12.61 -1.57 18.18
CA ASN A 59 12.23 -0.85 19.39
C ASN A 59 11.61 0.48 18.98
N PHE A 60 10.38 0.42 18.48
CA PHE A 60 9.57 1.59 18.16
C PHE A 60 8.53 1.83 19.25
N PRO A 61 7.99 3.06 19.37
CA PRO A 61 6.96 3.36 20.35
C PRO A 61 5.72 2.49 20.12
N ARG A 62 5.00 2.14 21.19
CA ARG A 62 3.74 1.42 21.07
C ARG A 62 2.56 2.39 21.12
N PRO A 63 1.47 2.13 20.37
CA PRO A 63 0.23 2.88 20.49
C PRO A 63 -0.30 2.82 21.92
N GLU A 64 -0.39 3.98 22.58
CA GLU A 64 -0.91 4.10 23.96
C GLU A 64 -2.43 4.29 23.97
N LYS A 65 -2.97 4.84 22.89
CA LYS A 65 -4.39 5.18 22.79
C LYS A 65 -5.22 3.92 22.54
N ASN A 66 -6.34 3.80 23.26
CA ASN A 66 -7.33 2.77 22.96
C ASN A 66 -7.80 2.86 21.49
N SER A 67 -7.97 1.71 20.85
CA SER A 67 -8.33 1.58 19.43
C SER A 67 -9.58 2.36 19.05
N ILE A 68 -10.62 2.36 19.89
CA ILE A 68 -11.87 3.09 19.62
C ILE A 68 -11.60 4.60 19.54
N LYS A 69 -10.83 5.15 20.47
CA LYS A 69 -10.49 6.59 20.46
C LYS A 69 -9.52 6.93 19.32
N ALA A 70 -8.65 5.99 18.92
CA ALA A 70 -7.76 6.15 17.78
C ALA A 70 -8.54 6.18 16.46
N ILE A 71 -9.57 5.35 16.31
CA ILE A 71 -10.43 5.33 15.12
C ILE A 71 -11.32 6.59 15.05
N LYS A 72 -11.85 7.05 16.19
CA LYS A 72 -12.74 8.22 16.24
C LYS A 72 -12.09 9.56 15.86
N GLY A 73 -10.75 9.64 15.76
CA GLY A 73 -10.10 10.91 15.44
C GLY A 73 -10.08 11.91 16.60
N GLU A 74 -10.41 11.49 17.83
CA GLU A 74 -10.45 12.40 18.99
C GLU A 74 -9.06 13.04 19.20
N LYS A 75 -8.98 14.36 19.15
CA LYS A 75 -7.69 15.07 19.30
C LYS A 75 -7.09 14.78 20.68
N LYS A 76 -5.78 14.59 20.71
CA LYS A 76 -4.98 14.48 21.95
C LYS A 76 -4.61 15.90 22.40
N ASP A 77 -4.56 16.12 23.72
CA ASP A 77 -3.86 17.26 24.35
C ASP A 77 -2.35 16.99 24.54
N ALA A 78 -1.82 15.88 23.98
CA ALA A 78 -0.44 15.45 24.22
C ALA A 78 0.52 15.91 23.12
N ASP A 79 1.80 15.96 23.48
CA ASP A 79 2.91 16.29 22.58
C ASP A 79 2.86 15.48 21.27
N VAL A 80 2.84 16.22 20.16
CA VAL A 80 2.93 15.66 18.81
C VAL A 80 4.29 14.99 18.66
N LYS A 81 4.30 13.67 18.40
CA LYS A 81 5.56 12.96 18.09
C LYS A 81 6.17 13.58 16.82
N LYS A 82 7.44 13.99 16.90
CA LYS A 82 8.20 14.35 15.70
C LYS A 82 8.38 13.09 14.85
N ILE A 83 8.16 13.21 13.54
CA ILE A 83 8.31 12.08 12.62
C ILE A 83 9.80 11.79 12.43
N ASP A 84 10.20 10.58 12.80
CA ASP A 84 11.51 9.98 12.61
C ASP A 84 11.38 8.52 12.12
N ILE A 85 12.51 7.84 11.92
CA ILE A 85 12.51 6.43 11.50
C ILE A 85 11.83 5.49 12.52
N GLY A 86 11.82 5.84 13.82
CA GLY A 86 11.15 5.07 14.87
C GLY A 86 9.63 5.14 14.74
N VAL A 87 9.09 6.34 14.55
CA VAL A 87 7.67 6.56 14.26
C VAL A 87 7.26 5.89 12.94
N LEU A 88 8.07 6.01 11.88
CA LEU A 88 7.80 5.32 10.63
C LEU A 88 7.73 3.80 10.83
N SER A 89 8.62 3.24 11.66
CA SER A 89 8.63 1.82 11.99
C SER A 89 7.37 1.39 12.76
N GLU A 90 6.91 2.19 13.72
CA GLU A 90 5.63 2.00 14.42
C GLU A 90 4.47 1.96 13.41
N LEU A 91 4.38 2.96 12.54
CA LEU A 91 3.32 3.07 11.54
C LEU A 91 3.30 1.87 10.57
N LEU A 92 4.46 1.49 10.02
CA LEU A 92 4.57 0.35 9.11
C LEU A 92 4.24 -0.98 9.81
N PHE A 93 4.71 -1.17 11.04
CA PHE A 93 4.44 -2.39 11.81
C PHE A 93 2.95 -2.58 12.08
N PHE A 94 2.28 -1.57 12.64
CA PHE A 94 0.86 -1.68 12.99
C PHE A 94 -0.08 -1.59 11.77
N SER A 95 0.40 -1.10 10.63
CA SER A 95 -0.37 -1.10 9.39
C SER A 95 -0.26 -2.42 8.63
N ALA A 96 0.95 -2.91 8.40
CA ALA A 96 1.21 -4.04 7.49
C ALA A 96 2.32 -5.02 7.96
N GLY A 97 2.91 -4.81 9.14
CA GLY A 97 4.00 -5.63 9.65
C GLY A 97 3.57 -7.04 10.06
N LEU A 98 4.54 -7.96 10.17
CA LEU A 98 4.31 -9.33 10.61
C LEU A 98 4.05 -9.38 12.13
N THR A 99 2.89 -9.92 12.52
CA THR A 99 2.47 -10.03 13.92
C THR A 99 2.56 -11.45 14.46
N ARG A 100 2.44 -12.46 13.59
CA ARG A 100 2.50 -13.86 13.99
C ARG A 100 3.02 -14.74 12.87
N LYS A 101 3.83 -15.74 13.25
CA LYS A 101 4.19 -16.86 12.38
C LYS A 101 3.42 -18.10 12.82
N MET A 102 2.69 -18.73 11.90
CA MET A 102 1.88 -19.92 12.17
C MET A 102 2.26 -21.03 11.21
N ARG A 103 2.09 -22.28 11.62
CA ARG A 103 2.26 -23.45 10.75
C ARG A 103 0.93 -24.17 10.64
N PHE A 104 0.49 -24.42 9.43
CA PHE A 104 -0.70 -25.22 9.11
C PHE A 104 -0.29 -26.32 8.14
N GLY A 105 -0.26 -27.58 8.61
CA GLY A 105 0.30 -28.68 7.83
C GLY A 105 1.77 -28.43 7.48
N LYS A 106 2.10 -28.50 6.19
CA LYS A 106 3.45 -28.25 5.67
C LYS A 106 3.75 -26.76 5.43
N GLU A 107 2.72 -25.92 5.45
CA GLU A 107 2.83 -24.50 5.10
C GLU A 107 3.10 -23.62 6.33
N VAL A 108 3.92 -22.59 6.13
CA VAL A 108 4.15 -21.53 7.10
C VAL A 108 3.44 -20.27 6.64
N TYR A 109 2.60 -19.72 7.51
CA TYR A 109 1.86 -18.49 7.27
C TYR A 109 2.43 -17.35 8.12
N TYR A 110 2.70 -16.23 7.48
CA TYR A 110 3.09 -14.99 8.14
C TYR A 110 1.89 -14.04 8.22
N MET A 111 1.23 -14.03 9.39
CA MET A 111 0.10 -13.15 9.62
C MET A 111 0.60 -11.71 9.77
N ARG A 112 -0.10 -10.79 9.11
CA ARG A 112 0.18 -9.35 9.17
C ARG A 112 -0.76 -8.64 10.14
N ALA A 113 -0.44 -7.39 10.48
CA ALA A 113 -1.29 -6.54 11.31
C ALA A 113 -2.65 -6.27 10.65
N ALA A 114 -2.67 -6.07 9.33
CA ALA A 114 -3.89 -6.07 8.55
C ALA A 114 -4.36 -7.51 8.25
N SER A 115 -5.67 -7.73 8.27
CA SER A 115 -6.28 -8.89 7.64
C SER A 115 -6.19 -8.76 6.12
N ALA A 116 -6.08 -9.89 5.41
CA ALA A 116 -6.19 -9.93 3.97
C ALA A 116 -6.99 -11.14 3.52
N THR A 117 -7.69 -11.01 2.40
CA THR A 117 -8.41 -12.11 1.77
C THR A 117 -7.50 -13.33 1.55
N GLY A 118 -7.92 -14.48 2.08
CA GLY A 118 -7.19 -15.74 1.94
C GLY A 118 -5.79 -15.79 2.58
N ALA A 119 -5.41 -14.79 3.38
CA ALA A 119 -4.04 -14.60 3.88
C ALA A 119 -2.97 -14.56 2.76
N LEU A 120 -3.34 -14.01 1.59
CA LEU A 120 -2.44 -13.89 0.44
C LEU A 120 -1.68 -12.56 0.41
N TYR A 121 -2.21 -11.51 1.04
CA TYR A 121 -1.52 -10.21 1.21
C TYR A 121 -0.97 -9.62 -0.10
N PRO A 122 -1.82 -9.30 -1.10
CA PRO A 122 -1.36 -8.73 -2.37
C PRO A 122 -0.82 -7.30 -2.25
N ILE A 123 -1.11 -6.62 -1.14
CA ILE A 123 -0.78 -5.21 -0.97
C ILE A 123 0.68 -5.02 -0.58
N GLU A 124 1.40 -4.20 -1.35
CA GLU A 124 2.74 -3.72 -1.05
C GLU A 124 2.69 -2.25 -0.60
N LEU A 125 3.63 -1.86 0.26
CA LEU A 125 3.74 -0.49 0.77
C LEU A 125 5.04 0.13 0.28
N TYR A 126 4.93 1.33 -0.28
CA TYR A 126 6.08 2.15 -0.65
C TYR A 126 6.05 3.43 0.18
N VAL A 127 7.22 3.87 0.63
CA VAL A 127 7.41 5.10 1.38
C VAL A 127 8.11 6.10 0.49
N ILE A 128 7.42 7.18 0.14
CA ILE A 128 8.00 8.36 -0.48
C ILE A 128 8.30 9.34 0.64
N SER A 129 9.57 9.55 0.93
CA SER A 129 10.03 10.31 2.09
C SER A 129 10.81 11.54 1.67
N GLY A 130 10.54 12.67 2.33
CA GLY A 130 11.55 13.72 2.50
C GLY A 130 12.65 13.26 3.47
N ARG A 131 13.64 14.12 3.74
CA ARG A 131 14.62 13.81 4.79
C ARG A 131 13.95 13.91 6.16
N ILE A 132 13.97 12.82 6.92
CA ILE A 132 13.55 12.77 8.32
C ILE A 132 14.71 12.24 9.18
N PRO A 133 14.73 12.45 10.50
CA PRO A 133 15.77 11.88 11.35
C PRO A 133 15.86 10.35 11.18
N GLY A 134 17.03 9.89 10.74
CA GLY A 134 17.33 8.48 10.50
C GLY A 134 16.97 7.94 9.11
N LEU A 135 16.40 8.76 8.20
CA LEU A 135 16.09 8.34 6.83
C LEU A 135 16.28 9.48 5.83
N GLU A 136 17.11 9.23 4.82
CA GLU A 136 17.34 10.17 3.71
C GLU A 136 16.11 10.28 2.80
N ALA A 137 15.99 11.40 2.08
CA ALA A 137 14.93 11.58 1.09
C ALA A 137 15.03 10.51 -0.01
N GLY A 138 13.91 9.90 -0.37
CA GLY A 138 13.89 8.82 -1.35
C GLY A 138 12.54 8.16 -1.54
N VAL A 139 12.53 7.16 -2.41
CA VAL A 139 11.42 6.20 -2.61
C VAL A 139 11.91 4.83 -2.14
N TYR A 140 11.15 4.23 -1.23
CA TYR A 140 11.50 2.98 -0.58
C TYR A 140 10.35 1.98 -0.68
N HIS A 141 10.66 0.70 -0.86
CA HIS A 141 9.71 -0.40 -0.67
C HIS A 141 9.84 -0.97 0.74
N PHE A 142 8.71 -1.18 1.44
CA PHE A 142 8.70 -1.81 2.75
C PHE A 142 8.71 -3.33 2.60
N ASN A 143 9.78 -3.98 3.06
CA ASN A 143 9.87 -5.43 3.13
C ASN A 143 9.46 -5.91 4.54
N PRO A 144 8.28 -6.54 4.70
CA PRO A 144 7.80 -6.98 6.01
C PRO A 144 8.54 -8.21 6.55
N LEU A 145 9.11 -9.06 5.68
CA LEU A 145 9.86 -10.25 6.09
C LEU A 145 11.12 -9.88 6.86
N HIS A 146 11.89 -8.93 6.33
CA HIS A 146 13.12 -8.44 6.97
C HIS A 146 12.87 -7.26 7.91
N PHE A 147 11.69 -6.66 7.85
CA PHE A 147 11.36 -5.41 8.53
C PHE A 147 12.38 -4.31 8.16
N SER A 148 12.42 -4.01 6.87
CA SER A 148 13.40 -3.08 6.29
C SER A 148 12.78 -2.25 5.15
N LEU A 149 13.50 -1.20 4.75
CA LEU A 149 13.18 -0.36 3.61
C LEU A 149 14.19 -0.61 2.49
N VAL A 150 13.74 -1.15 1.36
CA VAL A 150 14.57 -1.29 0.15
C VAL A 150 14.55 0.03 -0.60
N LYS A 151 15.71 0.65 -0.82
CA LYS A 151 15.80 1.93 -1.52
C LYS A 151 15.67 1.73 -3.03
N LEU A 152 14.65 2.33 -3.63
CA LEU A 152 14.43 2.32 -5.08
C LEU A 152 15.01 3.58 -5.73
N ARG A 153 14.83 4.73 -5.07
CA ARG A 153 15.29 6.04 -5.56
C ARG A 153 15.88 6.86 -4.43
N GLU A 154 16.92 7.62 -4.76
CA GLU A 154 17.45 8.70 -3.93
C GLU A 154 16.91 10.05 -4.41
N GLY A 155 16.62 10.95 -3.46
CA GLY A 155 16.12 12.29 -3.72
C GLY A 155 14.69 12.51 -3.26
N ASP A 156 14.27 13.77 -3.20
CA ASP A 156 12.94 14.15 -2.74
C ASP A 156 11.96 14.17 -3.91
N TYR A 157 11.02 13.22 -3.93
CA TYR A 157 10.00 13.08 -4.99
C TYR A 157 8.62 13.60 -4.59
N ARG A 158 8.51 14.38 -3.50
CA ARG A 158 7.20 14.93 -3.06
C ARG A 158 6.58 15.88 -4.07
N ALA A 159 7.38 16.57 -4.87
CA ALA A 159 6.89 17.37 -6.00
C ALA A 159 6.23 16.50 -7.09
N ALA A 160 6.76 15.31 -7.38
CA ALA A 160 6.14 14.39 -8.34
C ALA A 160 4.76 13.94 -7.87
N LEU A 161 4.60 13.68 -6.56
CA LEU A 161 3.30 13.36 -5.97
C LEU A 161 2.28 14.50 -6.11
N ASP A 162 2.70 15.76 -5.93
CA ASP A 162 1.85 16.94 -6.15
C ASP A 162 1.39 17.04 -7.61
N TYR A 163 2.31 16.90 -8.57
CA TYR A 163 1.96 16.91 -10.00
C TYR A 163 1.03 15.76 -10.38
N ALA A 164 1.11 14.62 -9.70
CA ALA A 164 0.20 13.49 -9.87
C ALA A 164 -1.14 13.67 -9.17
N GLY A 165 -1.44 14.81 -8.54
CA GLY A 165 -2.74 15.12 -7.92
C GLY A 165 -2.79 14.94 -6.40
N SER A 166 -1.69 14.54 -5.75
CA SER A 166 -1.57 14.41 -4.29
C SER A 166 -0.94 15.67 -3.67
N SER A 167 -1.62 16.82 -3.79
CA SER A 167 -1.07 18.14 -3.40
C SER A 167 -0.63 18.24 -1.95
N ASP A 168 -1.29 17.53 -1.05
CA ASP A 168 -0.95 17.50 0.38
C ASP A 168 0.45 16.89 0.64
N SER A 169 1.01 16.16 -0.33
CA SER A 169 2.34 15.54 -0.23
C SER A 169 3.48 16.57 -0.12
N LEU A 170 3.30 17.80 -0.60
CA LEU A 170 4.29 18.87 -0.42
C LEU A 170 4.42 19.32 1.04
N PHE A 171 3.36 19.12 1.83
CA PHE A 171 3.25 19.56 3.22
C PHE A 171 3.49 18.41 4.22
N ALA A 172 3.70 17.19 3.71
CA ALA A 172 3.96 16.00 4.50
C ALA A 172 5.44 15.58 4.35
N PRO A 173 6.10 15.11 5.43
CA PRO A 173 7.40 14.47 5.32
C PRO A 173 7.33 13.08 4.68
N LEU A 174 6.17 12.43 4.73
CA LEU A 174 5.96 11.05 4.29
C LEU A 174 4.66 10.93 3.48
N THR A 175 4.74 10.19 2.38
CA THR A 175 3.58 9.64 1.68
C THR A 175 3.76 8.14 1.52
N LEU A 176 2.78 7.36 1.95
CA LEU A 176 2.73 5.94 1.68
C LEU A 176 1.91 5.70 0.42
N ALA A 177 2.45 4.92 -0.51
CA ALA A 177 1.70 4.38 -1.63
C ALA A 177 1.38 2.91 -1.36
N PHE A 178 0.12 2.54 -1.62
CA PHE A 178 -0.38 1.19 -1.50
C PHE A 178 -0.59 0.67 -2.90
N THR A 179 0.09 -0.42 -3.25
CA THR A 179 -0.08 -1.07 -4.55
C THR A 179 -0.63 -2.46 -4.34
N SER A 180 -1.19 -3.06 -5.38
CA SER A 180 -1.63 -4.46 -5.35
C SER A 180 -0.94 -5.25 -6.45
N LEU A 181 -0.34 -6.38 -6.07
CA LEU A 181 0.17 -7.37 -7.03
C LEU A 181 -1.00 -8.20 -7.56
N ALA A 182 -1.26 -8.08 -8.87
CA ALA A 182 -2.43 -8.67 -9.52
C ALA A 182 -2.48 -10.18 -9.32
N TRP A 183 -1.36 -10.85 -9.62
CA TRP A 183 -1.26 -12.30 -9.56
C TRP A 183 -1.45 -12.87 -8.15
N ARG A 184 -0.93 -12.21 -7.11
CA ARG A 184 -0.84 -12.80 -5.76
C ARG A 184 -2.20 -13.22 -5.21
N ASN A 185 -3.23 -12.42 -5.45
CA ASN A 185 -4.60 -12.74 -5.02
C ASN A 185 -5.42 -13.41 -6.14
N ALA A 186 -5.10 -13.15 -7.41
CA ALA A 186 -5.77 -13.77 -8.55
C ALA A 186 -5.52 -15.28 -8.63
N TRP A 187 -4.37 -15.77 -8.14
CA TRP A 187 -4.09 -17.20 -8.00
C TRP A 187 -5.23 -17.98 -7.30
N LYS A 188 -5.92 -17.36 -6.34
CA LYS A 188 -7.03 -17.97 -5.60
C LYS A 188 -8.41 -17.45 -5.98
N TYR A 189 -8.50 -16.19 -6.39
CA TYR A 189 -9.78 -15.49 -6.57
C TYR A 189 -10.03 -15.04 -8.00
N GLU A 190 -9.16 -15.39 -8.94
CA GLU A 190 -9.29 -15.09 -10.37
C GLU A 190 -9.62 -13.61 -10.59
N ALA A 191 -10.51 -13.28 -11.53
CA ALA A 191 -10.95 -11.92 -11.79
C ALA A 191 -11.60 -11.20 -10.58
N ARG A 192 -12.08 -11.93 -9.57
CA ARG A 192 -12.65 -11.31 -8.36
C ARG A 192 -11.58 -10.65 -7.49
N SER A 193 -10.30 -10.97 -7.72
CA SER A 193 -9.12 -10.38 -7.08
C SER A 193 -9.17 -8.85 -7.02
N TYR A 194 -9.60 -8.17 -8.08
CA TYR A 194 -9.60 -6.70 -8.11
C TYR A 194 -10.52 -6.05 -7.07
N ARG A 195 -11.63 -6.70 -6.65
CA ARG A 195 -12.41 -6.23 -5.48
C ARG A 195 -11.58 -6.23 -4.21
N HIS A 196 -10.78 -7.28 -4.04
CA HIS A 196 -10.00 -7.50 -2.85
C HIS A 196 -8.81 -6.55 -2.75
N TRP A 197 -8.31 -6.01 -3.87
CA TRP A 197 -7.27 -4.98 -3.86
C TRP A 197 -7.70 -3.79 -2.99
N PHE A 198 -8.96 -3.36 -3.13
CA PHE A 198 -9.52 -2.24 -2.37
C PHE A 198 -9.91 -2.62 -0.94
N TRP A 199 -10.40 -3.84 -0.71
CA TRP A 199 -10.70 -4.29 0.66
C TRP A 199 -9.44 -4.43 1.50
N ASP A 200 -8.43 -5.13 0.96
CA ASP A 200 -7.19 -5.40 1.67
C ASP A 200 -6.37 -4.11 1.87
N SER A 201 -6.32 -3.22 0.86
CA SER A 201 -5.68 -1.90 1.04
C SER A 201 -6.45 -1.00 2.01
N GLY A 202 -7.78 -1.03 1.99
CA GLY A 202 -8.64 -0.27 2.91
C GLY A 202 -8.39 -0.63 4.38
N VAL A 203 -8.16 -1.92 4.69
CA VAL A 203 -7.80 -2.36 6.05
C VAL A 203 -6.46 -1.76 6.47
N ILE A 204 -5.44 -1.81 5.60
CA ILE A 204 -4.12 -1.27 5.91
C ILE A 204 -4.19 0.25 6.09
N VAL A 205 -4.91 0.96 5.20
CA VAL A 205 -5.13 2.41 5.31
C VAL A 205 -5.83 2.75 6.63
N ALA A 206 -6.86 2.00 7.03
CA ALA A 206 -7.55 2.22 8.31
C ALA A 206 -6.60 2.04 9.50
N ASN A 207 -5.77 1.00 9.49
CA ASN A 207 -4.75 0.77 10.52
C ASN A 207 -3.73 1.92 10.57
N LEU A 208 -3.27 2.41 9.41
CA LEU A 208 -2.35 3.54 9.32
C LEU A 208 -2.95 4.80 9.92
N LEU A 209 -4.20 5.13 9.56
CA LEU A 209 -4.90 6.32 10.08
C LEU A 209 -5.09 6.23 11.60
N ALA A 210 -5.50 5.07 12.11
CA ALA A 210 -5.67 4.85 13.55
C ALA A 210 -4.33 4.96 14.30
N THR A 211 -3.27 4.34 13.77
CA THR A 211 -1.94 4.37 14.39
C THR A 211 -1.35 5.79 14.35
N SER A 212 -1.50 6.50 13.24
CA SER A 212 -1.10 7.91 13.11
C SER A 212 -1.82 8.79 14.13
N ASN A 213 -3.13 8.62 14.29
CA ASN A 213 -3.89 9.34 15.30
C ASN A 213 -3.44 9.01 16.74
N SER A 214 -3.12 7.74 17.02
CA SER A 214 -2.56 7.34 18.32
C SER A 214 -1.21 8.05 18.61
N ALA A 215 -0.40 8.22 17.56
CA ALA A 215 0.86 8.96 17.60
C ALA A 215 0.70 10.49 17.60
N GLY A 216 -0.52 11.02 17.49
CA GLY A 216 -0.77 12.47 17.40
C GLY A 216 -0.37 13.09 16.05
N ILE A 217 -0.28 12.27 15.01
CA ILE A 217 0.18 12.68 13.67
C ILE A 217 -1.02 12.73 12.73
N ALA A 218 -1.19 13.86 12.05
CA ALA A 218 -2.21 14.02 11.02
C ALA A 218 -1.89 13.12 9.82
N ALA A 219 -2.83 12.28 9.41
CA ALA A 219 -2.72 11.46 8.21
C ALA A 219 -4.02 11.52 7.40
N LYS A 220 -3.92 11.40 6.08
CA LYS A 220 -5.07 11.49 5.17
C LYS A 220 -4.88 10.56 3.97
N ALA A 221 -5.91 9.77 3.66
CA ALA A 221 -5.96 8.98 2.45
C ALA A 221 -6.24 9.87 1.23
N ILE A 222 -5.54 9.61 0.13
CA ILE A 222 -5.71 10.26 -1.17
C ILE A 222 -6.06 9.18 -2.18
N LEU A 223 -7.24 9.31 -2.80
CA LEU A 223 -7.83 8.32 -3.73
C LEU A 223 -7.98 8.87 -5.15
N GLY A 224 -7.59 10.13 -5.37
CA GLY A 224 -7.57 10.76 -6.68
C GLY A 224 -6.16 11.20 -7.00
N PHE A 225 -5.53 10.48 -7.91
CA PHE A 225 -4.19 10.76 -8.43
C PHE A 225 -4.10 10.22 -9.86
N ALA A 226 -3.08 10.64 -10.60
CA ALA A 226 -2.78 10.07 -11.91
C ALA A 226 -2.01 8.75 -11.72
N ASP A 227 -2.69 7.62 -11.88
CA ASP A 227 -2.15 6.27 -11.64
C ASP A 227 -0.81 6.05 -12.36
N SER A 228 -0.74 6.39 -13.65
CA SER A 228 0.46 6.21 -14.47
C SER A 228 1.69 6.97 -13.96
N GLU A 229 1.49 8.16 -13.39
CA GLU A 229 2.59 8.98 -12.86
C GLU A 229 3.13 8.38 -11.54
N ILE A 230 2.24 7.85 -10.69
CA ILE A 230 2.64 7.17 -9.45
C ILE A 230 3.31 5.84 -9.76
N ASP A 231 2.73 5.04 -10.66
CA ASP A 231 3.28 3.74 -11.06
C ASP A 231 4.67 3.91 -11.71
N GLN A 232 4.87 4.97 -12.51
CA GLN A 232 6.19 5.32 -13.04
C GLN A 232 7.18 5.72 -11.93
N LEU A 233 6.73 6.52 -10.94
CA LEU A 233 7.56 6.89 -9.79
C LEU A 233 8.01 5.67 -9.00
N LEU A 234 7.14 4.67 -8.83
CA LEU A 234 7.45 3.44 -8.11
C LEU A 234 8.15 2.39 -8.99
N SER A 235 8.24 2.63 -10.31
CA SER A 235 8.75 1.69 -11.31
C SER A 235 8.02 0.34 -11.26
N LEU A 236 6.68 0.40 -11.25
CA LEU A 236 5.83 -0.79 -11.30
C LEU A 236 5.78 -1.36 -12.72
N GLU A 237 5.71 -2.69 -12.81
CA GLU A 237 5.50 -3.36 -14.09
C GLU A 237 4.01 -3.31 -14.45
N ALA A 238 3.73 -2.75 -15.63
CA ALA A 238 2.36 -2.62 -16.13
C ALA A 238 1.65 -3.98 -16.14
N LYS A 239 0.36 -3.97 -15.77
CA LYS A 239 -0.51 -5.15 -15.64
C LYS A 239 -0.15 -6.13 -14.51
N LYS A 240 1.01 -6.01 -13.86
CA LYS A 240 1.37 -6.88 -12.71
C LYS A 240 1.15 -6.22 -11.37
N GLU A 241 1.35 -4.91 -11.30
CA GLU A 241 1.19 -4.16 -10.07
C GLU A 241 0.68 -2.75 -10.36
N ALA A 242 -0.28 -2.28 -9.56
CA ALA A 242 -0.85 -0.95 -9.72
C ALA A 242 -1.06 -0.28 -8.36
N THR A 243 -0.88 1.03 -8.31
CA THR A 243 -1.21 1.84 -7.13
C THR A 243 -2.73 1.92 -6.95
N VAL A 244 -3.23 1.64 -5.74
CA VAL A 244 -4.67 1.66 -5.42
C VAL A 244 -5.05 2.75 -4.43
N ALA A 245 -4.09 3.26 -3.65
CA ALA A 245 -4.29 4.36 -2.73
C ALA A 245 -2.97 5.04 -2.39
N LEU A 246 -3.04 6.29 -1.93
CA LEU A 246 -1.96 6.97 -1.24
C LEU A 246 -2.42 7.39 0.16
N ALA A 247 -1.48 7.58 1.09
CA ALA A 247 -1.74 8.24 2.36
C ALA A 247 -0.60 9.19 2.72
N VAL A 248 -0.92 10.46 2.87
CA VAL A 248 0.03 11.47 3.36
C VAL A 248 0.05 11.43 4.89
N VAL A 249 1.24 11.57 5.49
CA VAL A 249 1.45 11.45 6.94
C VAL A 249 2.31 12.62 7.43
N GLY A 250 1.82 13.33 8.44
CA GLY A 250 2.48 14.50 9.03
C GLY A 250 2.24 15.81 8.28
N ILE A 251 1.05 15.97 7.68
CA ILE A 251 0.64 17.22 7.02
C ILE A 251 0.74 18.37 8.03
N ASP A 252 1.40 19.45 7.63
CA ASP A 252 1.34 20.72 8.34
C ASP A 252 0.98 21.88 7.40
N HIS A 253 1.14 23.13 7.87
CA HIS A 253 0.75 24.33 7.13
C HIS A 253 1.86 24.90 6.24
N ASN A 254 3.10 24.38 6.31
CA ASN A 254 4.24 24.93 5.60
C ASN A 254 4.77 23.91 4.58
N PRO A 255 5.02 24.31 3.32
CA PRO A 255 5.56 23.38 2.35
C PRO A 255 6.93 22.87 2.81
N LYS A 256 7.09 21.56 2.87
CA LYS A 256 8.32 20.87 3.28
C LYS A 256 9.21 20.49 2.10
N ALA A 257 8.72 20.67 0.88
CA ALA A 257 9.43 20.38 -0.36
C ALA A 257 9.31 21.55 -1.33
N LEU A 258 10.35 21.73 -2.15
CA LEU A 258 10.30 22.66 -3.27
C LEU A 258 9.42 22.09 -4.37
N ARG A 259 8.59 22.94 -4.98
CA ARG A 259 7.75 22.56 -6.12
C ARG A 259 8.56 22.62 -7.41
N LEU A 260 9.49 21.68 -7.57
CA LEU A 260 10.34 21.55 -8.75
C LEU A 260 10.05 20.23 -9.45
N ARG A 261 9.68 20.30 -10.73
CA ARG A 261 9.49 19.10 -11.54
C ARG A 261 10.87 18.55 -11.89
N GLN A 262 11.15 17.33 -11.46
CA GLN A 262 12.34 16.58 -11.85
C GLN A 262 11.94 15.41 -12.77
N PRO A 263 12.77 15.06 -13.76
CA PRO A 263 12.57 13.84 -14.51
C PRO A 263 12.51 12.63 -13.56
N ILE A 264 11.70 11.64 -13.89
CA ILE A 264 11.62 10.36 -13.18
C ILE A 264 12.27 9.32 -14.10
N PRO A 265 13.56 8.98 -13.91
CA PRO A 265 14.23 8.00 -14.75
C PRO A 265 13.56 6.64 -14.62
N SER A 266 13.50 5.88 -15.71
CA SER A 266 13.11 4.47 -15.63
C SER A 266 14.14 3.70 -14.80
N LEU A 267 13.67 2.76 -13.98
CA LEU A 267 14.53 1.85 -13.22
C LEU A 267 14.30 0.43 -13.73
N ALA A 268 15.39 -0.29 -14.00
CA ALA A 268 15.36 -1.72 -14.23
C ALA A 268 15.39 -2.43 -12.85
N LEU A 269 14.22 -2.54 -12.22
CA LEU A 269 14.11 -3.22 -10.92
C LEU A 269 13.82 -4.70 -11.14
N GLU A 270 14.68 -5.56 -10.60
CA GLU A 270 14.47 -7.00 -10.63
C GLU A 270 13.88 -7.48 -9.31
N ILE A 271 12.87 -8.35 -9.40
CA ILE A 271 12.28 -9.03 -8.24
C ILE A 271 12.43 -10.54 -8.37
N ASN A 272 12.39 -11.23 -7.23
CA ASN A 272 12.18 -12.67 -7.23
C ASN A 272 10.79 -12.97 -7.84
N PRO A 273 10.67 -13.93 -8.78
CA PRO A 273 9.38 -14.33 -9.33
C PRO A 273 8.39 -14.71 -8.23
N LEU A 274 7.14 -14.31 -8.37
CA LEU A 274 6.09 -14.68 -7.41
C LEU A 274 5.76 -16.17 -7.53
N SER A 275 5.73 -16.70 -8.74
CA SER A 275 5.38 -18.09 -9.03
C SER A 275 6.22 -18.61 -10.21
N ARG A 276 6.05 -19.88 -10.59
CA ARG A 276 6.64 -20.44 -11.81
C ARG A 276 6.07 -19.73 -13.05
N GLU A 277 4.76 -19.49 -13.02
CA GLU A 277 4.03 -18.76 -14.06
C GLU A 277 2.95 -17.89 -13.42
N GLU A 278 2.61 -16.79 -14.09
CA GLU A 278 1.52 -15.89 -13.70
C GLU A 278 0.44 -15.97 -14.77
N VAL A 279 -0.82 -16.13 -14.35
CA VAL A 279 -1.96 -16.18 -15.28
C VAL A 279 -2.59 -14.80 -15.37
N ASP A 280 -2.70 -14.30 -16.60
CA ASP A 280 -3.41 -13.07 -16.90
C ASP A 280 -4.92 -13.32 -16.88
N TYR A 281 -5.64 -12.50 -16.12
CA TYR A 281 -7.10 -12.49 -16.10
C TYR A 281 -7.56 -11.21 -16.80
N PRO A 282 -8.14 -11.26 -18.00
CA PRO A 282 -8.40 -10.06 -18.82
C PRO A 282 -9.26 -8.95 -18.18
N LEU A 283 -9.96 -9.27 -17.08
CA LEU A 283 -10.80 -8.32 -16.33
C LEU A 283 -10.02 -7.50 -15.29
N ILE A 284 -8.74 -7.80 -15.04
CA ILE A 284 -7.90 -7.18 -14.02
C ILE A 284 -6.49 -6.90 -14.53
#